data_AF-A0A9C9SCE9-F1
#
_entry.id   AF-A0A9C9SCE9-F1
#
_cell.length_a   1.000
_cell.length_b   1.000
_cell.length_c   1.000
_cell.angle_alpha   90.00
_cell.angle_beta   90.00
_cell.angle_gamma   90.00
#
_symmetry.space_group_name_H-M   'P 1'
#
loop_
_entity.id
_entity.type
_entity.pdbx_description
1 polymer ?
#
loop_
_entity_poly.entity_id
_entity_poly.type
_entity_poly.pdbx_seq_one_letter_code
_entity_poly.pdbx_strand_id
1 'polypeptide(L)' 'MQRDIQLDESGRLRHFLTTEGLKRQTLLEILDHAEKFTSVADRSVKKVPLLRGVTIANLFFEP' A
#
# COMPACT_ATOMS: atom_id res chain seq x y z
N MET A 1 12.07 -22.88 8.46
CA MET A 1 12.00 -21.76 7.50
C MET A 1 11.08 -20.70 8.07
N GLN A 2 11.58 -19.50 8.28
CA GLN A 2 10.80 -18.37 8.78
C GLN A 2 9.85 -17.94 7.66
N ARG A 3 8.53 -17.94 7.93
CA ARG A 3 7.54 -17.42 6.97
C ARG A 3 7.79 -15.93 6.80
N ASP A 4 7.92 -15.48 5.56
CA ASP A 4 7.97 -14.06 5.23
C ASP A 4 6.63 -13.44 5.63
N ILE A 5 6.65 -12.47 6.54
CA ILE A 5 5.45 -11.78 7.02
C ILE A 5 5.02 -10.68 6.05
N GLN A 6 5.92 -10.20 5.19
CA GLN A 6 5.60 -9.12 4.26
C GLN A 6 4.87 -9.64 3.03
N LEU A 7 5.15 -10.87 2.61
CA LEU A 7 4.58 -11.49 1.42
C LEU A 7 3.56 -12.57 1.76
N ASP A 8 2.50 -12.67 0.96
CA ASP A 8 1.59 -13.82 1.02
C ASP A 8 2.16 -15.05 0.28
N GLU A 9 1.40 -16.14 0.28
CA GLU A 9 1.78 -17.41 -0.37
C GLU A 9 2.00 -17.28 -1.89
N SER A 10 1.46 -16.23 -2.52
CA SER A 10 1.65 -15.92 -3.94
C SER A 10 2.80 -14.94 -4.21
N GLY A 11 3.52 -14.51 -3.15
CA GLY A 11 4.61 -13.54 -3.25
C GLY A 11 4.15 -12.10 -3.44
N ARG A 12 2.87 -11.80 -3.17
CA ARG A 12 2.32 -10.44 -3.22
C ARG A 12 2.52 -9.74 -1.87
N LEU A 13 2.74 -8.43 -1.90
CA LEU A 13 2.84 -7.62 -0.70
C LEU A 13 1.53 -7.69 0.10
N ARG A 14 1.62 -8.21 1.34
CA ARG A 14 0.54 -8.34 2.32
C ARG A 14 0.72 -7.35 3.47
N HIS A 15 1.92 -7.26 4.03
CA HIS A 15 2.25 -6.33 5.11
C HIS A 15 3.47 -5.51 4.71
N PHE A 16 3.40 -4.18 4.81
CA PHE A 16 4.52 -3.30 4.52
C PHE A 16 5.13 -2.80 5.83
N LEU A 17 6.10 -3.53 6.37
CA LEU A 17 6.72 -3.25 7.67
C LEU A 17 8.12 -2.65 7.52
N THR A 18 8.84 -3.07 6.48
CA THR A 18 10.17 -2.59 6.10
C THR A 18 10.35 -2.68 4.58
N THR A 19 11.31 -1.92 4.03
CA THR A 19 11.72 -2.05 2.64
C THR A 19 12.73 -3.19 2.42
N GLU A 20 13.36 -3.67 3.50
CA GLU A 20 14.29 -4.80 3.44
C GLU A 20 13.59 -6.07 2.94
N GLY A 21 14.29 -6.86 2.12
CA GLY A 21 13.75 -8.08 1.54
C GLY A 21 12.72 -7.87 0.42
N LEU A 22 12.23 -6.65 0.20
CA LEU A 22 11.34 -6.36 -0.93
C LEU A 22 12.14 -6.17 -2.22
N LYS A 23 11.59 -6.68 -3.33
CA LYS A 23 12.16 -6.47 -4.65
C LYS A 23 12.03 -5.00 -5.02
N ARG A 24 13.09 -4.41 -5.61
CA ARG A 24 13.09 -3.05 -6.15
C ARG A 24 11.86 -2.75 -7.01
N GLN A 25 11.46 -3.71 -7.84
CA GLN A 25 10.32 -3.56 -8.73
C GLN A 25 9.01 -3.32 -7.98
N THR A 26 8.76 -4.02 -6.87
CA THR A 26 7.57 -3.82 -6.04
C THR A 26 7.51 -2.40 -5.46
N LEU A 27 8.66 -1.87 -5.03
CA LEU A 27 8.74 -0.50 -4.52
C LEU A 27 8.43 0.52 -5.62
N LEU A 28 8.96 0.32 -6.83
CA LEU A 28 8.68 1.18 -7.97
C LEU A 28 7.20 1.13 -8.37
N GLU A 29 6.58 -0.06 -8.38
CA GLU A 29 5.15 -0.19 -8.68
C GLU A 29 4.28 0.59 -7.70
N ILE A 30 4.60 0.58 -6.40
CA ILE A 30 3.89 1.40 -5.40
C ILE A 30 4.00 2.89 -5.74
N LEU A 31 5.19 3.37 -6.09
CA LEU A 31 5.44 4.76 -6.44
C LEU A 31 4.71 5.16 -7.73
N ASP A 32 4.79 4.33 -8.76
CA ASP A 32 4.11 4.53 -10.05
C ASP A 32 2.58 4.56 -9.89
N HIS A 33 2.04 3.75 -8.96
CA HIS A 33 0.62 3.80 -8.61
C HIS A 33 0.26 5.07 -7.85
N ALA A 34 1.08 5.49 -6.88
CA ALA A 34 0.85 6.71 -6.11
C ALA A 34 0.82 7.96 -7.00
N GLU A 35 1.70 8.04 -8.01
CA GLU A 35 1.72 9.14 -8.99
C GLU A 35 0.39 9.26 -9.76
N LYS A 36 -0.29 8.16 -10.07
CA LYS A 36 -1.61 8.22 -10.73
C LYS A 36 -2.66 8.91 -9.84
N PHE A 37 -2.53 8.81 -8.52
CA PHE A 37 -3.46 9.44 -7.57
C PHE A 37 -3.14 10.91 -7.29
N THR A 38 -1.93 11.41 -7.56
CA THR A 38 -1.61 12.83 -7.37
C THR A 38 -2.40 13.72 -8.33
N SER A 39 -2.60 13.28 -9.58
CA SER A 39 -3.42 13.99 -10.59
C SER A 39 -4.93 14.03 -10.28
N VAL A 40 -5.40 13.19 -9.35
CA VAL A 40 -6.81 13.11 -8.92
C VAL A 40 -7.11 14.10 -7.79
N ALA A 41 -6.09 14.60 -7.09
CA ALA A 41 -6.24 15.53 -5.97
C ALA A 41 -6.85 16.90 -6.37
N ASP A 42 -6.66 17.34 -7.62
CA ASP A 42 -7.22 18.59 -8.16
C ASP A 42 -8.69 18.47 -8.61
N ARG A 43 -9.22 17.25 -8.74
CA ARG A 43 -10.63 17.02 -9.09
C ARG A 43 -11.43 16.71 -7.82
N SER A 44 -12.54 17.41 -7.64
CA SER A 44 -13.47 17.32 -6.50
C SER A 44 -14.10 15.94 -6.24
N VAL A 45 -13.71 14.90 -6.97
CA VAL A 45 -14.21 13.53 -6.79
C VAL A 45 -13.35 12.80 -5.75
N LYS A 46 -13.52 13.17 -4.48
CA LYS A 46 -12.83 12.60 -3.31
C LYS A 46 -13.17 11.12 -3.01
N LYS A 47 -13.84 10.39 -3.90
CA LYS A 47 -14.31 9.01 -3.62
C LYS A 47 -14.04 8.08 -4.81
N VAL A 48 -12.81 7.59 -4.89
CA VAL A 48 -12.50 6.43 -5.73
C VAL A 48 -13.17 5.21 -5.08
N PRO A 49 -14.00 4.42 -5.81
CA PRO A 49 -14.83 3.37 -5.22
C PRO A 49 -14.05 2.16 -4.69
N LEU A 50 -12.72 2.13 -4.87
CA LEU A 50 -11.84 0.99 -4.58
C LEU A 50 -11.93 0.48 -3.13
N LEU A 51 -12.20 1.35 -2.17
CA LEU A 51 -12.26 1.00 -0.73
C LEU A 51 -13.69 0.96 -0.18
N ARG A 52 -14.72 0.90 -1.03
CA ARG A 52 -16.11 0.87 -0.56
C ARG A 52 -16.36 -0.38 0.30
N GLY A 53 -16.84 -0.17 1.52
CA GLY A 53 -17.08 -1.24 2.48
C GLY A 53 -15.82 -1.70 3.23
N VAL A 54 -14.68 -1.05 3.01
CA VAL A 54 -13.43 -1.29 3.75
C VAL A 54 -13.28 -0.25 4.85
N THR A 55 -13.05 -0.71 6.08
CA THR A 55 -12.68 0.15 7.21
C THR A 55 -11.17 0.11 7.41
N ILE A 56 -10.54 1.27 7.41
CA ILE A 56 -9.10 1.43 7.72
C ILE A 56 -9.00 2.19 9.03
N ALA A 57 -8.23 1.66 9.97
CA ALA A 57 -7.98 2.29 11.26
C ALA A 57 -6.49 2.61 11.39
N ASN A 58 -6.19 3.83 11.83
CA ASN A 58 -4.83 4.21 12.19
C ASN A 58 -4.67 4.05 13.71
N LEU A 59 -3.61 3.34 14.13
CA LEU A 59 -3.27 3.14 15.53
C LEU A 59 -1.86 3.69 15.77
N PHE A 60 -1.80 4.89 16.36
CA PHE A 60 -0.57 5.56 16.73
C PHE A 60 -0.46 5.61 18.26
N PHE A 61 0.69 5.22 18.79
CA PHE A 61 1.00 5.33 20.22
C PHE A 61 1.76 6.63 20.55
N GLU A 62 2.25 7.32 19.52
CA GLU A 62 3.00 8.57 19.59
C GLU A 62 2.40 9.58 18.58
N PRO A 63 2.43 10.89 18.87
CA PRO A 63 1.92 11.93 17.97
C PRO A 63 2.65 12.04 16.63
#